data_AF-A0A1I6G6K5-F1
#
_entry.id   AF-A0A1I6G6K5-F1
#
_cell.length_a   1.000
_cell.length_b   1.000
_cell.length_c   1.000
_cell.angle_alpha   90.00
_cell.angle_beta   90.00
_cell.angle_gamma   90.00
#
_symmetry.space_group_name_H-M   'P 1'
#
loop_
_entity.id
_entity.type
_entity.pdbx_description
1 polymer ?
#
loop_
_entity_poly.entity_id
_entity_poly.type
_entity_poly.pdbx_seq_one_letter_code
_entity_poly.pdbx_strand_id
1 'polypeptide(L)'
;MSRTELGAGGVLGPPSDAPATSPAALGTLLAANLVPLVGVLALGWNVFDVLAVYWVESGVVGVLNVPKVLLASGRYEGDATFSIDGSPIDVSGPDDADPDAGPRVHPSNVFPAAFFCLHYGVFWVVHGAFVLFGLPAFAGVPVGVDVAGVALAGVAMVVSHGGSFAWNYVGREEFRTASPGGQMAEPYRRVFVLHLTIVLGAFLVTALGGAAVLVVLLVVLKTGLDAAAHVREHRRARRRTAGETGGAT
;
A
#
# COMPACT_ATOMS: atom_id res chain seq x y z
N MET A 1 51.30 -46.86 1.19
CA MET A 1 51.33 -45.38 1.28
C MET A 1 49.93 -44.92 0.86
N SER A 2 48.94 -44.74 1.74
CA SER A 2 48.75 -43.84 2.90
C SER A 2 47.88 -42.60 2.55
N ARG A 3 46.66 -42.58 3.11
CA ARG A 3 45.70 -41.47 3.40
C ARG A 3 45.09 -40.69 2.23
N THR A 4 43.76 -40.59 2.05
CA THR A 4 42.67 -39.98 2.88
C THR A 4 42.68 -38.45 2.85
N GLU A 5 41.57 -37.85 2.35
CA GLU A 5 40.75 -36.73 2.88
C GLU A 5 39.88 -36.19 1.69
N LEU A 6 38.57 -36.41 1.64
CA LEU A 6 37.46 -35.63 2.26
C LEU A 6 37.30 -34.20 1.70
N GLY A 7 36.08 -33.87 1.25
CA GLY A 7 35.64 -32.48 1.13
C GLY A 7 34.45 -32.22 0.20
N ALA A 8 33.24 -32.45 0.71
CA ALA A 8 32.00 -31.68 0.52
C ALA A 8 31.53 -31.34 -0.92
N GLY A 9 30.32 -31.70 -1.37
CA GLY A 9 29.06 -31.61 -0.64
C GLY A 9 28.41 -30.22 -0.77
N GLY A 10 28.33 -29.66 -1.98
CA GLY A 10 27.56 -28.44 -2.26
C GLY A 10 26.16 -28.76 -2.75
N VAL A 11 25.30 -29.27 -1.87
CA VAL A 11 23.85 -29.34 -2.14
C VAL A 11 23.34 -27.90 -2.13
N LEU A 12 22.86 -27.42 -3.27
CA LEU A 12 22.10 -26.16 -3.35
C LEU A 12 20.88 -26.29 -2.44
N GLY A 13 20.97 -25.72 -1.24
CA GLY A 13 19.82 -25.56 -0.36
C GLY A 13 18.75 -24.72 -1.10
N PRO A 14 17.45 -25.01 -0.89
CA PRO A 14 16.41 -24.18 -1.47
C PRO A 14 16.58 -22.74 -0.98
N PRO A 15 16.30 -21.73 -1.83
CA PRO A 15 16.40 -20.33 -1.44
C PRO A 15 15.59 -20.09 -0.16
N SER A 16 16.29 -19.77 0.93
CA SER A 16 15.70 -19.09 2.06
C SER A 16 15.31 -17.70 1.58
N ASP A 17 14.01 -17.43 1.54
CA ASP A 17 13.38 -16.14 1.88
C ASP A 17 12.00 -16.07 1.23
N ALA A 18 11.07 -16.86 1.75
CA ALA A 18 9.66 -16.47 1.68
C ALA A 18 9.46 -15.43 2.80
N PRO A 19 9.05 -14.20 2.50
CA PRO A 19 8.93 -13.15 3.51
C PRO A 19 7.93 -13.59 4.58
N ALA A 20 8.41 -13.77 5.80
CA ALA A 20 7.55 -14.00 6.96
C ALA A 20 6.64 -12.76 7.10
N THR A 21 5.33 -12.98 7.19
CA THR A 21 4.38 -11.93 7.58
C THR A 21 4.81 -11.40 8.94
N SER A 22 5.51 -10.27 8.95
CA SER A 22 6.15 -9.78 10.17
C SER A 22 5.08 -9.40 11.19
N PRO A 23 5.23 -9.74 12.49
CA PRO A 23 4.32 -9.29 13.55
C PRO A 23 4.14 -7.77 13.56
N ALA A 24 5.16 -7.04 13.11
CA ALA A 24 5.12 -5.62 12.87
C ALA A 24 4.13 -5.23 11.76
N ALA A 25 4.09 -5.93 10.62
CA ALA A 25 3.12 -5.68 9.56
C ALA A 25 1.67 -5.94 10.04
N LEU A 26 1.46 -6.97 10.85
CA LEU A 26 0.17 -7.25 11.46
C LEU A 26 -0.23 -6.15 12.46
N GLY A 27 0.71 -5.70 13.30
CA GLY A 27 0.52 -4.60 14.25
C GLY A 27 0.16 -3.28 13.56
N THR A 28 0.86 -2.92 12.48
CA THR A 28 0.56 -1.73 11.68
C THR A 28 -0.81 -1.82 11.01
N LEU A 29 -1.19 -3.00 10.50
CA LEU A 29 -2.50 -3.23 9.91
C LEU A 29 -3.62 -3.04 10.95
N LEU A 30 -3.46 -3.59 12.15
CA LEU A 30 -4.42 -3.47 13.24
C LEU A 30 -4.53 -2.01 13.72
N ALA A 31 -3.40 -1.32 13.89
CA ALA A 31 -3.37 0.09 14.27
C ALA A 31 -4.05 1.00 13.23
N ALA A 32 -3.82 0.76 11.93
CA ALA A 32 -4.46 1.53 10.87
C ALA A 32 -5.99 1.37 10.87
N ASN A 33 -6.50 0.16 11.19
CA ASN A 33 -7.94 -0.09 11.30
C ASN A 33 -8.57 0.44 12.59
N LEU A 34 -7.78 0.73 13.63
CA LEU A 34 -8.27 1.30 14.89
C LEU A 34 -8.62 2.79 14.77
N VAL A 35 -7.96 3.55 13.88
CA VAL A 35 -8.19 5.00 13.77
C VAL A 35 -9.64 5.34 13.37
N PRO A 36 -10.23 4.75 12.31
CA PRO A 36 -11.63 5.01 11.98
C PRO A 36 -12.58 4.55 13.09
N LEU A 37 -12.26 3.44 13.76
CA LEU A 37 -13.09 2.89 14.83
C LEU A 37 -13.10 3.80 16.06
N VAL A 38 -11.93 4.30 16.48
CA VAL A 38 -11.82 5.27 17.58
C VAL A 38 -12.52 6.57 17.21
N GLY A 39 -12.40 7.03 15.96
CA GLY A 39 -13.14 8.20 15.48
C GLY A 39 -14.65 8.05 15.66
N VAL A 40 -15.21 6.92 15.25
CA VAL A 40 -16.66 6.66 15.40
C VAL A 40 -17.06 6.54 16.88
N LEU A 41 -16.30 5.79 17.68
CA LEU A 41 -16.69 5.46 19.06
C LEU A 41 -16.42 6.59 20.07
N ALA A 42 -15.36 7.37 19.87
CA ALA A 42 -14.92 8.39 20.83
C ALA A 42 -15.17 9.82 20.34
N LEU A 43 -15.13 10.06 19.02
CA LEU A 43 -15.29 11.40 18.43
C LEU A 43 -16.65 11.59 17.75
N GLY A 44 -17.50 10.55 17.73
CA GLY A 44 -18.82 10.60 17.12
C GLY A 44 -18.78 10.71 15.60
N TRP A 45 -17.68 10.28 14.96
CA TRP A 45 -17.54 10.37 13.51
C TRP A 45 -18.65 9.61 12.79
N ASN A 46 -19.24 10.29 11.82
CA ASN A 46 -20.15 9.70 10.87
C ASN A 46 -19.38 9.11 9.67
N VAL A 47 -20.11 8.48 8.75
CA VAL A 47 -19.50 7.86 7.57
C VAL A 47 -18.75 8.87 6.69
N PHE A 48 -19.23 10.10 6.57
CA PHE A 48 -18.59 11.15 5.77
C PHE A 48 -17.29 11.63 6.40
N ASP A 49 -17.18 11.68 7.73
CA ASP A 49 -15.91 11.99 8.41
C ASP A 49 -14.86 10.94 8.08
N VAL A 50 -15.23 9.66 8.16
CA VAL A 50 -14.34 8.54 7.82
C VAL A 50 -13.92 8.60 6.34
N LEU A 51 -14.86 8.86 5.44
CA LEU A 51 -14.55 9.02 4.01
C LEU A 51 -13.66 10.23 3.73
N ALA A 52 -13.87 11.34 4.43
CA ALA A 52 -13.02 12.53 4.34
C ALA A 52 -11.60 12.25 4.84
N VAL A 53 -11.44 11.49 5.94
CA VAL A 53 -10.12 11.05 6.42
C VAL A 53 -9.41 10.19 5.37
N TYR A 54 -10.08 9.21 4.75
CA TYR A 54 -9.49 8.39 3.68
C TYR A 54 -9.14 9.20 2.43
N TRP A 55 -9.95 10.21 2.10
CA TRP A 55 -9.65 11.14 1.00
C TRP A 55 -8.41 11.98 1.30
N VAL A 56 -8.28 12.52 2.52
CA VAL A 56 -7.07 13.22 2.97
C VAL A 56 -5.86 12.30 2.94
N GLU A 57 -5.99 11.07 3.43
CA GLU A 57 -4.92 10.08 3.41
C GLU A 57 -4.42 9.80 1.99
N SER A 58 -5.34 9.69 1.03
CA SER A 58 -5.01 9.52 -0.38
C SER A 58 -4.22 10.73 -0.90
N GLY A 59 -4.59 11.94 -0.49
CA GLY A 59 -3.85 13.17 -0.82
C GLY A 59 -2.44 13.17 -0.24
N VAL A 60 -2.28 12.81 1.04
CA VAL A 60 -0.97 12.71 1.71
C VAL A 60 -0.07 11.69 1.01
N VAL A 61 -0.61 10.51 0.69
CA VAL A 61 0.12 9.48 -0.06
C VAL A 61 0.51 9.99 -1.44
N GLY A 62 -0.40 10.65 -2.17
CA GLY A 62 -0.12 11.24 -3.48
C GLY A 62 1.00 12.28 -3.43
N VAL A 63 0.95 13.21 -2.47
CA VAL A 63 1.99 14.24 -2.29
C VAL A 63 3.34 13.62 -1.97
N LEU A 64 3.39 12.64 -1.07
CA LEU A 64 4.64 11.95 -0.74
C LEU A 64 5.12 11.01 -1.86
N ASN A 65 4.25 10.62 -2.78
CA ASN A 65 4.63 9.83 -3.95
C ASN A 65 5.43 10.64 -4.97
N VAL A 66 5.21 11.97 -5.04
CA VAL A 66 5.96 12.86 -5.95
C VAL A 66 7.48 12.79 -5.73
N PRO A 67 8.02 13.01 -4.51
CA PRO A 67 9.44 12.86 -4.27
C PRO A 67 9.91 11.41 -4.44
N LYS A 68 9.07 10.39 -4.18
CA LYS A 68 9.43 9.00 -4.49
C LYS A 68 9.66 8.80 -5.99
N VAL A 69 8.76 9.28 -6.84
CA VAL A 69 8.94 9.22 -8.30
C VAL A 69 10.21 9.95 -8.71
N LEU A 70 10.48 11.13 -8.17
CA LEU A 70 11.67 11.92 -8.52
C LEU A 70 12.99 11.24 -8.12
N LEU A 71 13.02 10.56 -6.96
CA LEU A 71 14.21 9.88 -6.41
C LEU A 71 14.39 8.43 -6.89
N ALA A 72 13.35 7.84 -7.51
CA ALA A 72 13.36 6.47 -7.99
C ALA A 72 14.50 6.23 -8.98
N SER A 73 15.35 5.24 -8.68
CA SER A 73 16.52 4.87 -9.48
C SER A 73 16.39 3.48 -10.11
N GLY A 74 15.38 2.71 -9.71
CA GLY A 74 15.07 1.41 -10.29
C GLY A 74 14.36 1.55 -11.64
N ARG A 75 14.41 0.47 -12.43
CA ARG A 75 13.70 0.40 -13.72
C ARG A 75 12.45 -0.44 -13.60
N TYR A 76 11.42 -0.07 -14.34
CA TYR A 76 10.21 -0.85 -14.50
C TYR A 76 10.49 -2.02 -15.47
N GLU A 77 10.14 -3.26 -15.09
CA GLU A 77 10.39 -4.48 -15.88
C GLU A 77 9.47 -4.64 -17.11
N GLY A 78 8.72 -3.61 -17.49
CA GLY A 78 7.82 -3.61 -18.65
C GLY A 78 8.06 -2.42 -19.57
N ASP A 79 7.45 -2.47 -20.76
CA ASP A 79 7.54 -1.38 -21.73
C ASP A 79 6.70 -0.20 -21.24
N ALA A 80 7.35 0.85 -20.76
CA ALA A 80 6.71 2.07 -20.29
C ALA A 80 7.14 3.25 -21.17
N THR A 81 6.80 3.17 -22.45
CA THR A 81 7.06 4.23 -23.44
C THR A 81 5.79 5.01 -23.75
N PHE A 82 5.89 6.34 -23.69
CA PHE A 82 4.83 7.27 -24.13
C PHE A 82 5.25 7.93 -25.44
N SER A 83 4.41 7.95 -26.46
CA SER A 83 4.72 8.68 -27.69
C SER A 83 4.17 10.11 -27.62
N ILE A 84 5.03 11.12 -27.71
CA ILE A 84 4.65 12.51 -27.94
C ILE A 84 5.16 12.90 -29.33
N ASP A 85 4.25 13.33 -30.22
CA ASP A 85 4.55 13.67 -31.62
C ASP A 85 5.32 12.57 -32.38
N GLY A 86 4.99 11.30 -32.09
CA GLY A 86 5.63 10.14 -32.69
C GLY A 86 7.01 9.78 -32.12
N SER A 87 7.55 10.59 -31.20
CA SER A 87 8.80 10.30 -30.50
C SER A 87 8.53 9.51 -29.21
N PRO A 88 9.11 8.31 -29.02
CA PRO A 88 8.96 7.56 -27.79
C PRO A 88 9.73 8.21 -26.65
N ILE A 89 9.06 8.39 -25.51
CA ILE A 89 9.62 8.85 -24.23
C ILE A 89 9.62 7.65 -23.29
N ASP A 90 10.83 7.18 -22.94
CA ASP A 90 10.99 6.13 -21.93
C ASP A 90 10.74 6.71 -20.54
N VAL A 91 9.77 6.14 -19.82
CA VAL A 91 9.46 6.47 -18.42
C VAL A 91 9.71 5.29 -17.48
N SER A 92 10.42 4.27 -17.95
CA SER A 92 10.75 3.07 -17.18
C SER A 92 11.70 3.35 -16.03
N GLY A 93 12.56 4.37 -16.17
CA GLY A 93 13.52 4.79 -15.15
C GLY A 93 14.72 5.55 -15.74
N PRO A 94 15.60 6.12 -14.90
CA PRO A 94 16.85 6.75 -15.35
C PRO A 94 17.83 5.72 -15.94
N ASP A 95 18.45 6.08 -17.07
CA ASP A 95 19.52 5.31 -17.72
C ASP A 95 20.88 5.47 -17.01
N ASP A 96 21.07 6.61 -16.36
CA ASP A 96 22.30 7.07 -15.71
C ASP A 96 22.29 6.86 -14.19
N ALA A 97 21.44 5.94 -13.71
CA ALA A 97 21.39 5.59 -12.30
C ALA A 97 22.73 5.00 -11.84
N ASP A 98 23.44 5.73 -10.98
CA ASP A 98 24.63 5.25 -10.30
C ASP A 98 24.19 4.43 -9.07
N PRO A 99 24.51 3.12 -9.00
CA PRO A 99 24.09 2.26 -7.91
C PRO A 99 24.62 2.69 -6.54
N ASP A 100 25.76 3.39 -6.51
CA ASP A 100 26.42 3.82 -5.26
C ASP A 100 26.03 5.25 -4.86
N ALA A 101 25.31 5.98 -5.71
CA ALA A 101 24.88 7.34 -5.42
C ALA A 101 23.79 7.38 -4.33
N GLY A 102 23.81 8.48 -3.57
CA GLY A 102 22.74 8.83 -2.64
C GLY A 102 21.45 9.28 -3.35
N PRO A 103 20.39 9.59 -2.59
CA PRO A 103 19.11 10.04 -3.14
C PRO A 103 19.28 11.34 -3.92
N ARG A 104 18.99 11.31 -5.22
CA ARG A 104 19.05 12.47 -6.12
C ARG A 104 17.86 12.49 -7.06
N VAL A 105 17.46 13.69 -7.47
CA VAL A 105 16.40 13.86 -8.47
C VAL A 105 16.97 13.55 -9.85
N HIS A 106 16.32 12.65 -10.58
CA HIS A 106 16.71 12.32 -11.95
C HIS A 106 15.88 13.14 -12.95
N PRO A 107 16.50 13.82 -13.94
CA PRO A 107 15.77 14.61 -14.94
C PRO A 107 14.72 13.82 -15.72
N SER A 108 15.00 12.54 -16.04
CA SER A 108 14.07 11.62 -16.71
C SER A 108 12.79 11.38 -15.90
N ASN A 109 12.84 11.53 -14.57
CA ASN A 109 11.71 11.33 -13.68
C ASN A 109 10.81 12.57 -13.54
N VAL A 110 11.23 13.73 -14.06
CA VAL A 110 10.45 14.97 -13.97
C VAL A 110 9.15 14.86 -14.75
N PHE A 111 9.17 14.30 -15.96
CA PHE A 111 7.96 14.10 -16.76
C PHE A 111 6.96 13.13 -16.07
N PRO A 112 7.36 11.92 -15.63
CA PRO A 112 6.51 11.03 -14.84
C PRO A 112 5.92 11.70 -13.59
N ALA A 113 6.72 12.46 -12.85
CA ALA A 113 6.26 13.17 -11.65
C ALA A 113 5.23 14.25 -12.00
N ALA A 114 5.47 15.04 -13.05
CA ALA A 114 4.54 16.08 -13.50
C ALA A 114 3.23 15.48 -14.03
N PHE A 115 3.32 14.42 -14.84
CA PHE A 115 2.17 13.67 -15.31
C PHE A 115 1.35 13.10 -14.15
N PHE A 116 2.01 12.49 -13.17
CA PHE A 116 1.38 11.99 -11.96
C PHE A 116 0.68 13.11 -11.18
N CYS A 117 1.36 14.23 -10.91
CA CYS A 117 0.76 15.39 -10.23
C CYS A 117 -0.51 15.87 -10.92
N LEU A 118 -0.48 16.02 -12.25
CA LEU A 118 -1.63 16.48 -13.03
C LEU A 118 -2.76 15.43 -13.02
N HIS A 119 -2.46 14.20 -13.40
CA HIS A 119 -3.46 13.15 -13.60
C HIS A 119 -4.06 12.68 -12.28
N TYR A 120 -3.21 12.38 -11.29
CA TYR A 120 -3.66 12.02 -9.93
C TYR A 120 -4.30 13.21 -9.22
N GLY A 121 -3.78 14.42 -9.39
CA GLY A 121 -4.32 15.63 -8.78
C GLY A 121 -5.73 15.95 -9.25
N VAL A 122 -5.99 15.90 -10.56
CA VAL A 122 -7.34 16.08 -11.13
C VAL A 122 -8.29 15.02 -10.57
N PHE A 123 -7.88 13.75 -10.57
CA PHE A 123 -8.66 12.67 -9.99
C PHE A 123 -8.97 12.94 -8.50
N TRP A 124 -7.96 13.31 -7.71
CA TRP A 124 -8.09 13.54 -6.26
C TRP A 124 -9.05 14.69 -5.93
N VAL A 125 -9.00 15.78 -6.70
CA VAL A 125 -9.92 16.92 -6.55
C VAL A 125 -11.35 16.54 -6.92
N VAL A 126 -11.56 15.92 -8.09
CA VAL A 126 -12.89 15.50 -8.54
C VAL A 126 -13.49 14.47 -7.59
N HIS A 127 -12.69 13.50 -7.16
CA HIS A 127 -13.09 12.50 -6.19
C HIS A 127 -13.43 13.13 -4.82
N GLY A 128 -12.63 14.09 -4.35
CA GLY A 128 -12.92 14.85 -3.14
C GLY A 128 -14.24 15.62 -3.22
N ALA A 129 -14.49 16.29 -4.36
CA ALA A 129 -15.76 16.97 -4.60
C ALA A 129 -16.95 15.99 -4.59
N PHE A 130 -16.77 14.81 -5.18
CA PHE A 130 -17.76 13.74 -5.11
C PHE A 130 -18.00 13.25 -3.68
N VAL A 131 -16.95 13.04 -2.87
CA VAL A 131 -17.08 12.57 -1.48
C VAL A 131 -17.74 13.61 -0.58
N LEU A 132 -17.33 14.88 -0.69
CA LEU A 132 -17.75 15.95 0.21
C LEU A 132 -19.10 16.57 -0.17
N PHE A 133 -19.45 16.59 -1.45
CA PHE A 133 -20.67 17.24 -1.94
C PHE A 133 -21.57 16.28 -2.72
N GLY A 134 -21.00 15.44 -3.58
CA GLY A 134 -21.76 14.50 -4.41
C GLY A 134 -22.49 13.42 -3.61
N LEU A 135 -21.80 12.75 -2.69
CA LEU A 135 -22.37 11.68 -1.86
C LEU A 135 -23.44 12.21 -0.89
N PRO A 136 -23.23 13.31 -0.13
CA PRO A 136 -24.30 13.90 0.68
C PRO A 136 -25.52 14.29 -0.15
N ALA A 137 -25.32 14.93 -1.31
CA ALA A 137 -26.41 15.30 -2.20
C ALA A 137 -27.18 14.07 -2.72
N PHE A 138 -26.47 13.02 -3.11
CA PHE A 138 -27.08 11.75 -3.54
C PHE A 138 -27.86 11.07 -2.42
N ALA A 139 -27.33 11.08 -1.19
CA ALA A 139 -27.97 10.49 -0.02
C ALA A 139 -29.09 11.37 0.57
N GLY A 140 -29.28 12.60 0.07
CA GLY A 140 -30.26 13.54 0.59
C GLY A 140 -29.95 14.05 2.01
N VAL A 141 -28.67 14.07 2.39
CA VAL A 141 -28.22 14.51 3.72
C VAL A 141 -27.42 15.81 3.63
N PRO A 142 -27.45 16.66 4.68
CA PRO A 142 -26.64 17.87 4.71
C PRO A 142 -25.15 17.56 4.60
N VAL A 143 -24.39 18.46 3.97
CA VAL A 143 -22.93 18.42 3.99
C VAL A 143 -22.46 18.73 5.41
N GLY A 144 -21.71 17.80 6.01
CA GLY A 144 -21.15 17.95 7.34
C GLY A 144 -19.93 17.06 7.50
N VAL A 145 -18.80 17.68 7.82
CA VAL A 145 -17.54 17.00 8.13
C VAL A 145 -16.92 17.68 9.35
N ASP A 146 -16.46 16.89 10.31
CA ASP A 146 -15.63 17.37 11.42
C ASP A 146 -14.25 17.81 10.93
N VAL A 147 -14.16 19.07 10.51
CA VAL A 147 -12.93 19.66 9.95
C VAL A 147 -11.76 19.54 10.93
N ALA A 148 -12.00 19.70 12.22
CA ALA A 148 -10.94 19.64 13.23
C ALA A 148 -10.42 18.21 13.41
N GLY A 149 -11.32 17.23 13.53
CA GLY A 149 -10.98 15.81 13.60
C GLY A 149 -10.25 15.32 12.35
N VAL A 150 -10.74 15.71 11.17
CA VAL A 150 -10.11 15.37 9.88
C VAL A 150 -8.73 16.02 9.73
N ALA A 151 -8.59 17.29 10.12
CA ALA A 151 -7.28 17.97 10.08
C ALA A 151 -6.27 17.32 11.04
N LEU A 152 -6.69 16.96 12.25
CA LEU A 152 -5.84 16.26 13.21
C LEU A 152 -5.40 14.89 12.67
N ALA A 153 -6.33 14.13 12.07
CA ALA A 153 -6.00 12.87 11.41
C ALA A 153 -5.02 13.08 10.25
N GLY A 154 -5.22 14.13 9.44
CA GLY A 154 -4.31 14.52 8.37
C GLY A 154 -2.89 14.80 8.87
N VAL A 155 -2.73 15.56 9.95
CA VAL A 155 -1.42 15.80 10.56
C VAL A 155 -0.76 14.50 11.03
N ALA A 156 -1.52 13.64 11.73
CA ALA A 156 -1.00 12.35 12.18
C ALA A 156 -0.56 11.46 11.00
N MET A 157 -1.30 11.49 9.90
CA MET A 157 -0.96 10.77 8.67
C MET A 157 0.28 11.33 7.99
N VAL A 158 0.45 12.65 7.92
CA VAL A 158 1.66 13.28 7.37
C VAL A 158 2.89 12.88 8.19
N VAL A 159 2.79 12.89 9.52
CA VAL A 159 3.88 12.44 10.39
C VAL A 159 4.20 10.97 10.17
N SER A 160 3.18 10.10 10.13
CA SER A 160 3.35 8.66 9.95
C SER A 160 3.95 8.30 8.58
N HIS A 161 3.37 8.82 7.50
CA HIS A 161 3.81 8.54 6.14
C HIS A 161 5.12 9.26 5.81
N GLY A 162 5.30 10.49 6.29
CA GLY A 162 6.55 11.25 6.15
C GLY A 162 7.70 10.58 6.88
N GLY A 163 7.46 10.06 8.09
CA GLY A 163 8.43 9.25 8.83
C GLY A 163 8.78 7.96 8.10
N SER A 164 7.79 7.25 7.54
CA SER A 164 8.01 6.06 6.71
C SER A 164 8.81 6.38 5.45
N PHE A 165 8.53 7.50 4.77
CA PHE A 165 9.31 7.98 3.63
C PHE A 165 10.77 8.27 4.02
N ALA A 166 11.00 9.01 5.11
CA ALA A 166 12.35 9.34 5.54
C ALA A 166 13.14 8.10 5.98
N TRP A 167 12.52 7.21 6.76
CA TRP A 167 13.20 6.04 7.32
C TRP A 167 13.36 4.91 6.30
N ASN A 168 12.28 4.50 5.65
CA ASN A 168 12.30 3.37 4.73
C ASN A 168 12.77 3.81 3.34
N TYR A 169 12.06 4.77 2.75
CA TYR A 169 12.30 5.11 1.35
C TYR A 169 13.68 5.72 1.12
N VAL A 170 14.06 6.69 1.95
CA VAL A 170 15.38 7.33 1.89
C VAL A 170 16.42 6.57 2.71
N GLY A 171 16.16 6.31 4.00
CA GLY A 171 17.14 5.74 4.92
C GLY A 171 17.48 4.26 4.67
N ARG A 172 16.52 3.44 4.21
CA ARG A 172 16.75 2.04 3.82
C ARG A 172 16.89 1.87 2.30
N GLU A 173 17.05 2.98 1.58
CA GLU A 173 17.40 3.01 0.17
C GLU A 173 16.40 2.30 -0.77
N GLU A 174 15.11 2.24 -0.41
CA GLU A 174 14.09 1.65 -1.30
C GLU A 174 14.00 2.39 -2.64
N PHE A 175 14.41 3.66 -2.69
CA PHE A 175 14.52 4.45 -3.92
C PHE A 175 15.41 3.79 -4.99
N ARG A 176 16.37 2.93 -4.60
CA ARG A 176 17.26 2.22 -5.54
C ARG A 176 16.52 1.16 -6.36
N THR A 177 15.54 0.49 -5.75
CA THR A 177 14.76 -0.57 -6.39
C THR A 177 13.41 -0.09 -6.91
N ALA A 178 12.93 1.06 -6.43
CA ALA A 178 11.68 1.65 -6.89
C ALA A 178 11.85 2.24 -8.29
N SER A 179 10.87 2.00 -9.17
CA SER A 179 10.81 2.61 -10.49
C SER A 179 9.78 3.73 -10.55
N PRO A 180 9.99 4.78 -11.39
CA PRO A 180 9.02 5.86 -11.58
C PRO A 180 7.64 5.32 -11.99
N GLY A 181 7.62 4.42 -12.97
CA GLY A 181 6.39 3.75 -13.43
C GLY A 181 5.66 2.98 -12.32
N GLY A 182 6.41 2.20 -11.52
CA GLY A 182 5.84 1.46 -10.38
C GLY A 182 5.25 2.39 -9.31
N GLN A 183 5.94 3.49 -9.00
CA GLN A 183 5.49 4.49 -8.04
C GLN A 183 4.22 5.21 -8.53
N MET A 184 4.11 5.53 -9.83
CA MET A 184 2.90 6.15 -10.36
C MET A 184 1.64 5.28 -10.14
N ALA A 185 1.76 3.95 -10.20
CA ALA A 185 0.63 3.04 -10.03
C ALA A 185 0.22 2.80 -8.55
N GLU A 186 1.12 3.06 -7.60
CA GLU A 186 0.92 2.72 -6.18
C GLU A 186 -0.34 3.39 -5.57
N PRO A 187 -0.58 4.71 -5.75
CA PRO A 187 -1.76 5.37 -5.19
C PRO A 187 -3.08 4.87 -5.81
N TYR A 188 -3.07 4.53 -7.10
CA TYR A 188 -4.27 4.01 -7.80
C TYR A 188 -4.69 2.66 -7.26
N ARG A 189 -3.74 1.74 -7.03
CA ARG A 189 -4.05 0.43 -6.43
C ARG A 189 -4.75 0.60 -5.09
N ARG A 190 -4.30 1.55 -4.27
CA ARG A 190 -4.89 1.84 -2.97
C ARG A 190 -6.32 2.37 -3.10
N VAL A 191 -6.51 3.41 -3.90
CA VAL A 191 -7.81 4.05 -4.10
C VAL A 191 -8.82 3.08 -4.73
N PHE A 192 -8.40 2.28 -5.71
CA PHE A 192 -9.24 1.30 -6.38
C PHE A 192 -9.75 0.23 -5.42
N VAL A 193 -8.88 -0.35 -4.60
CA VAL A 193 -9.27 -1.36 -3.60
C VAL A 193 -10.25 -0.77 -2.59
N LEU A 194 -10.00 0.47 -2.14
CA LEU A 194 -10.89 1.17 -1.22
C LEU A 194 -12.28 1.41 -1.83
N HIS A 195 -12.36 1.90 -3.07
CA HIS A 195 -13.63 2.10 -3.78
C HIS A 195 -14.38 0.80 -3.99
N LEU A 196 -13.69 -0.24 -4.46
CA LEU A 196 -14.29 -1.56 -4.65
C LEU A 196 -14.88 -2.06 -3.34
N THR A 197 -14.15 -1.90 -2.23
CA THR A 197 -14.60 -2.31 -0.89
C THR A 197 -15.82 -1.51 -0.43
N ILE A 198 -15.82 -0.18 -0.61
CA ILE A 198 -16.94 0.69 -0.22
C ILE A 198 -18.19 0.39 -1.05
N VAL A 199 -18.05 0.26 -2.37
CA VAL A 199 -19.17 -0.02 -3.28
C VAL A 199 -19.77 -1.39 -3.00
N LEU A 200 -18.94 -2.43 -2.86
CA LEU A 200 -19.41 -3.77 -2.49
C LEU A 200 -20.06 -3.78 -1.10
N GLY A 201 -19.46 -3.09 -0.12
CA GLY A 201 -20.01 -2.95 1.21
C GLY A 201 -21.38 -2.28 1.20
N ALA A 202 -21.52 -1.14 0.51
CA ALA A 202 -22.79 -0.42 0.36
C ALA A 202 -23.87 -1.30 -0.29
N PHE A 203 -23.52 -2.02 -1.37
CA PHE A 203 -24.44 -2.94 -2.03
C PHE A 203 -24.85 -4.10 -1.13
N LEU A 204 -23.93 -4.65 -0.33
CA LEU A 204 -24.25 -5.72 0.63
C LEU A 204 -25.15 -5.23 1.77
N VAL A 205 -24.92 -4.02 2.32
CA VAL A 205 -25.79 -3.44 3.34
C VAL A 205 -27.22 -3.30 2.83
N THR A 206 -27.39 -2.78 1.61
CA THR A 206 -28.71 -2.57 1.01
C THR A 206 -29.39 -3.88 0.64
N ALA A 207 -28.65 -4.85 0.09
CA ALA A 207 -29.19 -6.15 -0.28
C ALA A 207 -29.57 -7.04 0.93
N LEU A 208 -28.84 -6.96 2.03
CA LEU A 208 -29.03 -7.80 3.23
C LEU A 208 -29.88 -7.16 4.33
N GLY A 209 -30.43 -5.96 4.08
CA GLY A 209 -31.43 -5.33 4.95
C GLY A 209 -30.87 -4.66 6.21
N GLY A 210 -29.58 -4.30 6.25
CA GLY A 210 -29.04 -3.45 7.32
C GLY A 210 -27.55 -3.64 7.65
N ALA A 211 -26.96 -2.58 8.22
CA ALA A 211 -25.53 -2.52 8.55
C ALA A 211 -25.09 -3.60 9.56
N ALA A 212 -25.98 -4.02 10.47
CA ALA A 212 -25.69 -5.02 11.49
C ALA A 212 -25.35 -6.40 10.90
N VAL A 213 -26.09 -6.84 9.87
CA VAL A 213 -25.85 -8.14 9.21
C VAL A 213 -24.52 -8.12 8.48
N LEU A 214 -24.18 -7.02 7.80
CA LEU A 214 -22.90 -6.88 7.12
C LEU A 214 -21.72 -6.88 8.11
N VAL A 215 -21.82 -6.14 9.22
CA VAL A 215 -20.75 -6.09 10.24
C VAL A 215 -20.51 -7.48 10.83
N VAL A 216 -21.57 -8.21 11.20
CA VAL A 216 -21.44 -9.59 11.70
C VAL A 216 -20.78 -10.50 10.66
N LEU A 217 -21.19 -10.41 9.39
CA LEU A 217 -20.68 -11.26 8.32
C LEU A 217 -19.22 -10.92 7.97
N LEU A 218 -18.85 -9.63 7.94
CA LEU A 218 -17.47 -9.18 7.77
C LEU A 218 -16.57 -9.61 8.93
N VAL A 219 -17.05 -9.51 10.18
CA VAL A 219 -16.29 -9.96 11.36
C VAL A 219 -16.07 -11.46 11.31
N VAL A 220 -17.10 -12.26 11.01
CA VAL A 220 -16.99 -13.72 10.88
C VAL A 220 -16.04 -14.08 9.73
N LEU A 221 -16.18 -13.44 8.58
CA LEU A 221 -15.33 -13.70 7.41
C LEU A 221 -13.86 -13.35 7.70
N LYS A 222 -13.60 -12.16 8.25
CA LYS A 222 -12.26 -11.72 8.62
C LYS A 222 -11.62 -12.66 9.65
N THR A 223 -12.36 -13.00 10.71
CA THR A 223 -11.89 -13.93 11.74
C THR A 223 -11.59 -15.31 11.17
N GLY A 224 -12.43 -15.80 10.25
CA GLY A 224 -12.23 -17.07 9.56
C GLY A 224 -10.99 -17.07 8.65
N LEU A 225 -10.75 -15.98 7.91
CA LEU A 225 -9.56 -15.81 7.08
C LEU A 225 -8.28 -15.73 7.92
N ASP A 226 -8.29 -14.97 9.01
CA ASP A 226 -7.16 -14.84 9.93
C ASP A 226 -6.85 -16.20 10.59
N ALA A 227 -7.87 -16.95 11.02
CA ALA A 227 -7.70 -18.30 11.57
C ALA A 227 -7.15 -19.29 10.52
N ALA A 228 -7.64 -19.22 9.27
CA ALA A 228 -7.16 -20.07 8.18
C ALA A 228 -5.71 -19.76 7.81
N ALA A 229 -5.32 -18.49 7.78
CA ALA A 229 -3.94 -18.06 7.57
C ALA A 229 -3.02 -18.61 8.67
N HIS A 230 -3.42 -18.48 9.94
CA HIS A 230 -2.67 -18.98 11.08
C HIS A 230 -2.49 -20.51 11.04
N VAL A 231 -3.55 -21.27 10.72
CA VAL A 231 -3.47 -22.74 10.60
C VAL A 231 -2.59 -23.18 9.42
N ARG A 232 -2.63 -22.45 8.29
CA ARG A 232 -1.77 -22.73 7.13
C ARG A 232 -0.29 -22.50 7.44
N GLU A 233 0.01 -21.48 8.24
CA GLU A 233 1.35 -21.18 8.71
C GLU A 233 1.89 -22.29 9.63
N HIS A 234 1.11 -22.74 10.61
CA HIS A 234 1.47 -23.86 11.49
C HIS A 234 1.65 -25.20 10.74
N ARG A 235 0.83 -25.47 9.73
CA ARG A 235 0.96 -26.67 8.88
C ARG A 235 2.22 -26.64 8.02
N ARG A 236 2.67 -25.46 7.56
CA ARG A 236 3.93 -25.30 6.82
C ARG A 236 5.15 -25.43 7.72
N ALA A 237 5.11 -24.86 8.93
CA ALA A 237 6.18 -25.01 9.93
C ALA A 237 6.40 -26.49 10.31
N ARG A 238 5.32 -27.23 10.64
CA ARG A 238 5.40 -28.66 10.98
C ARG A 238 5.93 -29.55 9.86
N ARG A 239 5.65 -29.23 8.59
CA ARG A 239 6.17 -29.99 7.44
C ARG A 239 7.66 -29.76 7.21
N ARG A 240 8.19 -28.58 7.54
CA ARG A 240 9.65 -28.30 7.49
C ARG A 240 10.40 -29.09 8.56
N THR A 241 9.91 -29.08 9.79
CA THR A 241 10.53 -29.83 10.90
C THR A 241 10.48 -31.35 10.67
N ALA A 242 9.37 -31.88 10.12
CA ALA A 242 9.26 -33.30 9.79
C ALA A 242 10.19 -33.74 8.64
N GLY A 243 10.42 -32.85 7.66
CA GLY A 243 11.36 -33.11 6.55
C GLY A 243 12.82 -33.12 6.97
N GLU A 244 13.21 -32.34 7.99
CA GLU A 244 14.57 -32.33 8.56
C GLU A 244 14.86 -33.61 9.37
N THR A 245 13.89 -34.18 10.07
CA THR A 245 14.05 -35.44 10.81
C THR A 245 13.99 -36.71 9.93
N GLY A 246 13.40 -36.65 8.74
CA GLY A 246 13.26 -37.81 7.84
C GLY A 246 14.43 -38.04 6.88
N GLY A 247 15.40 -37.10 6.80
CA GLY A 247 16.59 -37.22 5.96
C GLY A 247 17.85 -37.70 6.70
N ALA A 248 17.73 -38.04 7.98
CA ALA A 248 18.86 -38.40 8.85
C ALA A 248 18.93 -39.90 9.22
N THR A 249 18.26 -40.78 8.46
CA THR A 249 18.33 -42.24 8.64
C THR A 249 18.79 -42.94 7.37
#